data_AF-A0A3B8LPH6-F1
#
_entry.id   AF-A0A3B8LPH6-F1
#
_cell.length_a   1.000
_cell.length_b   1.000
_cell.length_c   1.000
_cell.angle_alpha   90.00
_cell.angle_beta   90.00
_cell.angle_gamma   90.00
#
_symmetry.space_group_name_H-M   'P 1'
#
loop_
_entity.id
_entity.type
_entity.pdbx_description
1 polymer ?
#
loop_
_entity_poly.entity_id
_entity_poly.type
_entity_poly.pdbx_seq_one_letter_code
_entity_poly.pdbx_strand_id
1 'polypeptide(L)'
;MLVHMQVLMTGGPMGLFKHIVVGTDFSQQADVAVQEAVYLARQHEAKLSILHVIDERAVNYQESLPLSPEEFETLLAQEAKRTLFETFGEDSLNSVDIKTIAMFGRPQYELSSYCQSNDVDLVVAGRRGDSPLKQVLLGSTAEKLMRQSPIPTLLVAHPEANGFKNVLAPVDGSEASRDALQYAVDFAKASGANLHILYVCESLPISPLISPHLTSPKEKLFGSYEEQMKEAFDEFLEDFDFG
;
A
#
# COMPACT_ATOMS: atom_id res chain seq x y z
N MET A 1 -15.96 38.26 -6.09
CA MET A 1 -15.83 37.43 -7.30
C MET A 1 -15.11 36.15 -6.88
N LEU A 2 -15.86 35.22 -6.29
CA LEU A 2 -15.34 33.96 -5.73
C LEU A 2 -15.61 32.87 -6.75
N VAL A 3 -14.53 32.33 -7.33
CA VAL A 3 -14.62 31.23 -8.28
C VAL A 3 -14.84 29.95 -7.47
N HIS A 4 -16.08 29.47 -7.47
CA HIS A 4 -16.43 28.11 -7.10
C HIS A 4 -15.71 27.19 -8.08
N MET A 5 -14.57 26.62 -7.68
CA MET A 5 -13.89 25.57 -8.44
C MET A 5 -14.60 24.25 -8.12
N GLN A 6 -15.74 24.02 -8.77
CA GLN A 6 -16.30 22.68 -8.91
C GLN A 6 -15.28 21.85 -9.69
N VAL A 7 -14.55 20.99 -8.99
CA VAL A 7 -13.84 19.88 -9.60
C VAL A 7 -14.92 18.98 -10.20
N LEU A 8 -15.07 19.04 -11.53
CA LEU A 8 -15.82 18.08 -12.31
C LEU A 8 -15.17 16.71 -12.10
N MET A 9 -15.72 15.92 -11.17
CA MET A 9 -15.47 14.48 -11.10
C MET A 9 -16.14 13.87 -12.34
N THR A 10 -15.40 13.76 -13.44
CA THR A 10 -15.81 12.94 -14.58
C THR A 10 -15.83 11.49 -14.11
N GLY A 11 -17.01 10.89 -14.09
CA GLY A 11 -17.22 9.52 -13.61
C GLY A 11 -16.29 8.51 -14.28
N GLY A 12 -15.31 8.03 -13.51
CA GLY A 12 -14.60 6.79 -13.77
C GLY A 12 -15.42 5.58 -13.31
N PRO A 13 -15.01 4.35 -13.68
CA PRO A 13 -15.69 3.13 -13.25
C PRO A 13 -15.76 3.05 -11.72
N MET A 14 -16.85 2.46 -11.21
CA MET A 14 -17.13 2.24 -9.78
C MET A 14 -15.89 1.72 -9.04
N GLY A 15 -15.58 2.32 -7.89
CA GLY A 15 -14.25 2.26 -7.27
C GLY A 15 -13.75 0.85 -6.90
N LEU A 16 -12.46 0.60 -7.19
CA LEU A 16 -11.72 -0.62 -6.84
C LEU A 16 -11.77 -0.98 -5.35
N PHE A 17 -11.84 0.01 -4.46
CA PHE A 17 -11.87 -0.18 -3.02
C PHE A 17 -13.22 0.21 -2.44
N LYS A 18 -13.76 -0.62 -1.53
CA LYS A 18 -14.97 -0.33 -0.75
C LYS A 18 -14.63 -0.07 0.70
N HIS A 19 -13.59 -0.71 1.23
CA HIS A 19 -13.13 -0.51 2.60
C HIS A 19 -11.60 -0.45 2.68
N ILE A 20 -11.09 0.70 3.11
CA ILE A 20 -9.67 0.97 3.31
C ILE A 20 -9.37 1.02 4.81
N VAL A 21 -8.28 0.39 5.22
CA VAL A 21 -7.73 0.50 6.58
C VAL A 21 -6.41 1.25 6.54
N VAL A 22 -6.20 2.18 7.45
CA VAL A 22 -4.88 2.80 7.66
C VAL A 22 -4.43 2.64 9.11
N GLY A 23 -3.20 2.18 9.29
CA GLY A 23 -2.56 2.12 10.61
C GLY A 23 -1.84 3.43 10.93
N THR A 24 -2.02 3.96 12.15
CA THR A 24 -1.31 5.15 12.62
C THR A 24 -0.68 4.96 14.00
N ASP A 25 0.57 5.41 14.12
CA ASP A 25 1.28 5.62 15.39
C ASP A 25 1.43 7.13 15.71
N PHE A 26 0.72 7.99 14.98
CA PHE A 26 0.80 9.46 15.03
C PHE A 26 2.19 10.03 14.68
N SER A 27 3.04 9.23 14.04
CA SER A 27 4.28 9.75 13.46
C SER A 27 4.00 10.53 12.18
N GLN A 28 4.92 11.42 11.79
CA GLN A 28 4.83 12.17 10.53
C GLN A 28 4.67 11.25 9.30
N GLN A 29 5.22 10.03 9.34
CA GLN A 29 5.12 9.07 8.25
C GLN A 29 3.77 8.33 8.25
N ALA A 30 3.20 8.09 9.43
CA ALA A 30 1.81 7.66 9.53
C ALA A 30 0.85 8.75 9.04
N ASP A 31 1.13 10.02 9.31
CA ASP A 31 0.29 11.12 8.82
C ASP A 31 0.23 11.17 7.29
N VAL A 32 1.37 10.94 6.64
CA VAL A 32 1.46 10.81 5.19
C VAL A 32 0.59 9.65 4.68
N ALA A 33 0.60 8.51 5.37
CA ALA A 33 -0.25 7.37 5.03
C ALA A 33 -1.75 7.66 5.25
N VAL A 34 -2.10 8.39 6.32
CA VAL A 34 -3.49 8.81 6.58
C VAL A 34 -3.98 9.77 5.51
N GLN A 35 -3.17 10.75 5.09
CA GLN A 35 -3.51 11.65 3.99
C GLN A 35 -3.80 10.90 2.69
N GLU A 36 -2.95 9.93 2.35
CA GLU A 36 -3.12 9.09 1.16
C GLU A 36 -4.38 8.22 1.26
N ALA A 37 -4.63 7.62 2.43
CA ALA A 37 -5.82 6.81 2.66
C ALA A 37 -7.12 7.63 2.56
N VAL A 38 -7.13 8.87 3.06
CA VAL A 38 -8.27 9.80 2.91
C VAL A 38 -8.48 10.17 1.44
N TYR A 39 -7.40 10.43 0.69
CA TYR A 39 -7.47 10.70 -0.74
C TYR A 39 -8.10 9.51 -1.49
N LEU A 40 -7.56 8.30 -1.31
CA LEU A 40 -8.07 7.09 -1.95
C LEU A 40 -9.52 6.81 -1.55
N ALA A 41 -9.85 6.91 -0.26
CA ALA A 41 -11.22 6.67 0.20
C ALA A 41 -12.22 7.64 -0.46
N ARG A 42 -11.83 8.91 -0.63
CA ARG A 42 -12.65 9.89 -1.36
C ARG A 42 -12.78 9.55 -2.85
N GLN A 43 -11.70 9.15 -3.52
CA GLN A 43 -11.74 8.82 -4.95
C GLN A 43 -12.59 7.58 -5.25
N HIS A 44 -12.57 6.61 -4.35
CA HIS A 44 -13.28 5.33 -4.52
C HIS A 44 -14.65 5.29 -3.84
N GLU A 45 -15.07 6.38 -3.17
CA GLU A 45 -16.27 6.41 -2.31
C GLU A 45 -16.24 5.29 -1.24
N ALA A 46 -15.05 4.97 -0.76
CA ALA A 46 -14.80 3.88 0.17
C ALA A 46 -14.97 4.34 1.62
N LYS A 47 -15.36 3.40 2.47
CA LYS A 47 -15.24 3.56 3.92
C LYS A 47 -13.77 3.56 4.33
N LEU A 48 -13.40 4.40 5.30
CA LEU A 48 -12.06 4.44 5.87
C LEU A 48 -12.08 4.10 7.36
N SER A 49 -11.29 3.09 7.75
CA SER A 49 -11.04 2.76 9.15
C SER A 49 -9.62 3.16 9.53
N ILE A 50 -9.47 4.08 10.49
CA ILE A 50 -8.17 4.53 11.01
C ILE A 50 -7.91 3.79 12.31
N LEU A 51 -6.87 2.95 12.30
CA LEU A 51 -6.50 2.09 13.43
C LEU A 51 -5.26 2.64 14.12
N HIS A 52 -5.39 2.91 15.41
CA HIS A 52 -4.27 3.13 16.30
C HIS A 52 -4.07 1.88 17.17
N VAL A 53 -2.90 1.25 17.05
CA VAL A 53 -2.56 0.09 17.89
C VAL A 53 -1.51 0.50 18.92
N ILE A 54 -1.87 0.37 20.18
CA ILE A 54 -0.96 0.59 21.29
C ILE A 54 -0.14 -0.67 21.48
N ASP A 55 1.16 -0.51 21.24
CA ASP A 55 2.09 -1.63 21.35
C ASP A 55 2.21 -2.07 22.81
N GLU A 56 1.75 -3.29 23.10
CA GLU A 56 1.84 -3.91 24.42
C GLU A 56 3.27 -3.94 24.98
N ARG A 57 4.29 -3.85 24.12
CA ARG A 57 5.71 -3.86 24.50
C ARG A 57 6.22 -2.48 24.88
N ALA A 58 5.55 -1.43 24.40
CA ALA A 58 5.94 -0.04 24.67
C ALA A 58 5.37 0.46 26.00
N VAL A 59 4.42 -0.27 26.59
CA VAL A 59 3.72 0.18 27.78
C VAL A 59 3.77 -0.90 28.87
N ASN A 60 4.35 -0.56 30.02
CA ASN A 60 4.19 -1.33 31.26
C ASN A 60 2.77 -1.08 31.80
N TYR A 61 1.78 -1.72 31.20
CA TYR A 61 0.37 -1.35 31.32
C TYR A 61 -0.32 -1.76 32.63
N GLN A 62 0.37 -2.48 33.52
CA GLN A 62 -0.37 -3.36 34.41
C GLN A 62 -1.06 -2.73 35.63
N GLU A 63 -0.86 -1.45 36.01
CA GLU A 63 -1.35 -1.01 37.36
C GLU A 63 -1.86 0.42 37.56
N SER A 64 -1.91 1.33 36.57
CA SER A 64 -2.05 2.77 36.88
C SER A 64 -3.41 3.44 36.72
N LEU A 65 -4.44 2.79 36.14
CA LEU A 65 -5.75 3.42 35.94
C LEU A 65 -6.92 2.49 36.37
N PRO A 66 -7.88 2.96 37.19
CA PRO A 66 -9.02 2.18 37.64
C PRO A 66 -10.13 2.14 36.57
N LEU A 67 -9.78 1.75 35.35
CA LEU A 67 -10.70 1.62 34.22
C LEU A 67 -10.88 0.15 33.86
N SER A 68 -12.08 -0.22 33.43
CA SER A 68 -12.27 -1.49 32.73
C SER A 68 -11.59 -1.47 31.35
N PRO A 69 -11.28 -2.64 30.75
CA PRO A 69 -10.71 -2.70 29.41
C PRO A 69 -11.51 -1.92 28.35
N GLU A 70 -12.84 -2.01 28.38
CA GLU A 70 -13.73 -1.34 27.43
C GLU A 70 -13.74 0.19 27.59
N GLU A 71 -13.76 0.68 28.84
CA GLU A 71 -13.64 2.13 29.12
C GLU A 71 -12.29 2.66 28.66
N PHE A 72 -11.23 1.86 28.84
CA PHE A 72 -9.89 2.21 28.42
C PHE A 72 -9.80 2.30 26.89
N GLU A 73 -10.26 1.29 26.16
CA GLU A 73 -10.31 1.29 24.70
C GLU A 73 -11.12 2.47 24.16
N THR A 74 -12.24 2.78 24.79
CA THR A 74 -13.08 3.94 24.43
C THR A 74 -12.33 5.26 24.62
N LEU A 75 -11.64 5.44 25.76
CA LEU A 75 -10.84 6.64 26.03
C LEU A 75 -9.74 6.83 24.98
N LEU A 76 -9.03 5.76 24.64
CA LEU A 76 -7.98 5.79 23.62
C LEU A 76 -8.52 6.10 22.24
N ALA A 77 -9.66 5.52 21.86
CA ALA A 77 -10.28 5.78 20.57
C ALA A 77 -10.73 7.25 20.47
N GLN A 78 -11.22 7.84 21.57
CA GLN A 78 -11.55 9.25 21.65
C GLN A 78 -10.32 10.14 21.52
N GLU A 79 -9.23 9.79 22.21
CA GLU A 79 -7.97 10.54 22.13
C GLU A 79 -7.34 10.45 20.73
N ALA A 80 -7.29 9.25 20.16
CA ALA A 80 -6.85 9.03 18.79
C ALA A 80 -7.67 9.86 17.81
N LYS A 81 -9.00 9.87 17.97
CA LYS A 81 -9.89 10.70 17.17
C LYS A 81 -9.54 12.18 17.34
N ARG A 82 -9.43 12.68 18.57
CA ARG A 82 -9.05 14.08 18.84
C ARG A 82 -7.75 14.47 18.13
N THR A 83 -6.70 13.66 18.26
CA THR A 83 -5.40 13.89 17.61
C THR A 83 -5.53 13.94 16.09
N LEU A 84 -6.27 13.00 15.47
CA LEU A 84 -6.48 13.01 14.02
C LEU A 84 -7.19 14.28 13.55
N PHE A 85 -8.24 14.71 14.25
CA PHE A 85 -8.98 15.92 13.92
C PHE A 85 -8.13 17.20 14.10
N GLU A 86 -7.27 17.24 15.11
CA GLU A 86 -6.30 18.33 15.30
C GLU A 86 -5.24 18.37 14.18
N THR A 87 -4.77 17.21 13.72
CA THR A 87 -3.73 17.13 12.68
C THR A 87 -4.25 17.44 11.28
N PHE A 88 -5.43 16.92 10.91
CA PHE A 88 -5.93 16.99 9.53
C PHE A 88 -7.07 17.99 9.32
N GLY A 89 -7.67 18.49 10.40
CA GLY A 89 -8.84 19.35 10.35
C GLY A 89 -10.15 18.60 10.05
N GLU A 90 -11.27 19.16 10.53
CA GLU A 90 -12.61 18.58 10.35
C GLU A 90 -13.02 18.44 8.88
N ASP A 91 -12.73 19.45 8.06
CA ASP A 91 -13.16 19.49 6.65
C ASP A 91 -12.55 18.34 5.82
N SER A 92 -11.31 17.96 6.11
CA SER A 92 -10.65 16.85 5.41
C SER A 92 -11.29 15.51 5.77
N LEU A 93 -11.56 15.30 7.05
CA LEU A 93 -12.05 14.03 7.59
C LEU A 93 -13.56 13.83 7.38
N ASN A 94 -14.36 14.90 7.37
CA ASN A 94 -15.81 14.83 7.16
C ASN A 94 -16.22 14.51 5.71
N SER A 95 -15.25 14.51 4.79
CA SER A 95 -15.48 14.18 3.38
C SER A 95 -15.56 12.68 3.07
N VAL A 96 -15.33 11.83 4.08
CA VAL A 96 -15.27 10.36 3.97
C VAL A 96 -15.99 9.75 5.18
N ASP A 97 -16.58 8.55 5.03
CA ASP A 97 -17.07 7.77 6.17
C ASP A 97 -15.88 7.19 6.96
N ILE A 98 -15.46 7.92 8.00
CA ILE A 98 -14.29 7.59 8.83
C ILE A 98 -14.71 6.98 10.15
N LYS A 99 -14.18 5.77 10.42
CA LYS A 99 -14.24 5.11 11.73
C LYS A 99 -12.85 5.10 12.38
N THR A 100 -12.70 5.72 13.55
CA THR A 100 -11.47 5.62 14.35
C THR A 100 -11.57 4.47 15.34
N ILE A 101 -10.53 3.63 15.41
CA ILE A 101 -10.46 2.45 16.27
C ILE A 101 -9.13 2.47 17.01
N ALA A 102 -9.16 2.22 18.33
CA ALA A 102 -7.98 1.95 19.12
C ALA A 102 -7.96 0.47 19.51
N MET A 103 -6.80 -0.17 19.42
CA MET A 103 -6.59 -1.55 19.84
C MET A 103 -5.34 -1.65 20.71
N PHE A 104 -5.31 -2.63 21.60
CA PHE A 104 -4.13 -2.96 22.41
C PHE A 104 -3.55 -4.29 21.94
N GLY A 105 -2.23 -4.33 21.72
CA GLY A 105 -1.57 -5.57 21.29
C GLY A 105 -0.35 -5.29 20.42
N ARG A 106 -0.04 -6.19 19.49
CA ARG A 106 1.09 -5.99 18.56
C ARG A 106 0.56 -5.45 17.23
N PRO A 107 1.02 -4.28 16.74
CA PRO A 107 0.44 -3.59 15.58
C PRO A 107 0.18 -4.47 14.36
N GLN A 108 1.14 -5.30 13.95
CA GLN A 108 0.97 -6.13 12.76
C GLN A 108 -0.12 -7.22 12.91
N TYR A 109 -0.35 -7.71 14.13
CA TYR A 109 -1.34 -8.77 14.36
C TYR A 109 -2.72 -8.15 14.49
N GLU A 110 -2.86 -7.04 15.24
CA GLU A 110 -4.15 -6.36 15.36
C GLU A 110 -4.65 -5.82 14.01
N LEU A 111 -3.76 -5.22 13.20
CA LEU A 111 -4.11 -4.80 11.84
C LEU A 111 -4.58 -5.98 10.99
N SER A 112 -3.84 -7.10 10.99
CA SER A 112 -4.21 -8.28 10.20
C SER A 112 -5.52 -8.92 10.67
N SER A 113 -5.72 -9.06 11.99
CA SER A 113 -6.94 -9.58 12.60
C SER A 113 -8.16 -8.71 12.27
N TYR A 114 -8.00 -7.38 12.36
CA TYR A 114 -9.06 -6.45 11.98
C TYR A 114 -9.42 -6.62 10.49
N CYS A 115 -8.41 -6.68 9.64
CA CYS A 115 -8.57 -6.83 8.19
C CYS A 115 -9.33 -8.10 7.81
N GLN A 116 -9.03 -9.23 8.45
CA GLN A 116 -9.72 -10.52 8.22
C GLN A 116 -11.18 -10.52 8.68
N SER A 117 -11.54 -9.65 9.63
CA SER A 117 -12.87 -9.64 10.25
C SER A 117 -13.82 -8.58 9.69
N ASN A 118 -13.35 -7.70 8.80
CA ASN A 118 -14.08 -6.50 8.37
C ASN A 118 -14.10 -6.27 6.86
N ASP A 119 -13.89 -7.31 6.04
CA ASP A 119 -13.94 -7.23 4.56
C ASP A 119 -13.14 -6.04 4.01
N VAL A 120 -11.85 -5.98 4.37
CA VAL A 120 -10.96 -4.89 3.97
C VAL A 120 -10.36 -5.19 2.60
N ASP A 121 -10.38 -4.22 1.69
CA ASP A 121 -9.84 -4.38 0.34
C ASP A 121 -8.38 -3.86 0.24
N LEU A 122 -8.01 -2.92 1.11
CA LEU A 122 -6.69 -2.28 1.09
C LEU A 122 -6.24 -1.89 2.51
N VAL A 123 -4.99 -2.25 2.83
CA VAL A 123 -4.26 -1.73 3.99
C VAL A 123 -3.29 -0.65 3.55
N VAL A 124 -3.33 0.51 4.19
CA VAL A 124 -2.40 1.62 3.98
C VAL A 124 -1.54 1.77 5.21
N ALA A 125 -0.23 1.89 5.03
CA ALA A 125 0.69 2.12 6.14
C ALA A 125 1.85 3.02 5.70
N GLY A 126 2.40 3.78 6.65
CA GLY A 126 3.65 4.47 6.43
C GLY A 126 4.79 3.46 6.24
N ARG A 127 5.76 3.79 5.40
CA ARG A 127 6.97 2.95 5.18
C ARG A 127 7.74 2.69 6.48
N ARG A 128 7.63 3.60 7.45
CA ARG A 128 8.25 3.52 8.78
C ARG A 128 7.39 4.28 9.80
N GLY A 129 7.53 3.93 11.08
CA GLY A 129 7.00 4.72 12.19
C GLY A 129 8.07 5.63 12.81
N ASP A 130 7.87 6.04 14.05
CA ASP A 130 8.78 6.96 14.79
C ASP A 130 10.09 6.31 15.31
N SER A 131 10.74 5.48 14.49
CA SER A 131 11.97 4.80 14.88
C SER A 131 13.22 5.67 14.69
N PRO A 132 14.15 5.75 15.68
CA PRO A 132 15.38 6.54 15.57
C PRO A 132 16.43 5.96 14.60
N LEU A 133 16.21 4.74 14.09
CA LEU A 133 17.14 4.06 13.18
C LEU A 133 17.00 4.56 11.74
N LYS A 134 17.72 5.64 11.42
CA LYS A 134 17.66 6.31 10.10
C LYS A 134 18.11 5.45 8.90
N GLN A 135 18.81 4.34 9.13
CA GLN A 135 19.38 3.49 8.07
C GLN A 135 18.44 2.38 7.58
N VAL A 136 17.30 2.17 8.22
CA VAL A 136 16.39 1.07 7.85
C VAL A 136 15.44 1.51 6.73
N LEU A 137 15.36 0.71 5.65
CA LEU A 137 14.50 0.96 4.50
C LEU A 137 13.01 0.71 4.79
N LEU A 138 12.66 -0.15 5.75
CA LEU A 138 11.27 -0.47 6.13
C LEU A 138 11.14 -0.61 7.65
N GLY A 139 10.10 -0.02 8.24
CA GLY A 139 9.78 -0.25 9.65
C GLY A 139 9.28 -1.68 9.88
N SER A 140 9.49 -2.23 11.09
CA SER A 140 9.15 -3.63 11.38
C SER A 140 7.67 -3.99 11.18
N THR A 141 6.75 -3.04 11.35
CA THR A 141 5.31 -3.24 11.06
C THR A 141 5.08 -3.33 9.54
N ALA A 142 5.60 -2.37 8.77
CA ALA A 142 5.49 -2.35 7.32
C ALA A 142 6.09 -3.60 6.67
N GLU A 143 7.27 -4.00 7.13
CA GLU A 143 8.00 -5.18 6.65
C GLU A 143 7.22 -6.49 6.89
N LYS A 144 6.51 -6.59 8.03
CA LYS A 144 5.67 -7.76 8.33
C LYS A 144 4.36 -7.74 7.54
N LEU A 145 3.72 -6.57 7.40
CA LEU A 145 2.53 -6.44 6.56
C LEU A 145 2.82 -6.87 5.12
N MET A 146 3.92 -6.40 4.52
CA MET A 146 4.32 -6.81 3.16
C MET A 146 4.50 -8.31 2.99
N ARG A 147 4.97 -9.01 4.02
CA ARG A 147 5.27 -10.45 3.94
C ARG A 147 4.10 -11.35 4.32
N GLN A 148 3.16 -10.85 5.10
CA GLN A 148 2.17 -11.69 5.80
C GLN A 148 0.74 -11.23 5.60
N SER A 149 0.52 -10.04 5.02
CA SER A 149 -0.83 -9.56 4.78
C SER A 149 -1.48 -10.40 3.67
N PRO A 150 -2.65 -11.00 3.92
CA PRO A 150 -3.44 -11.62 2.86
C PRO A 150 -4.19 -10.56 2.01
N ILE A 151 -4.11 -9.29 2.40
CA ILE A 151 -4.79 -8.16 1.76
C ILE A 151 -3.75 -7.25 1.11
N PRO A 152 -4.02 -6.71 -0.09
CA PRO A 152 -3.17 -5.69 -0.71
C PRO A 152 -2.74 -4.62 0.29
N THR A 153 -1.44 -4.32 0.31
CA THR A 153 -0.86 -3.36 1.24
C THR A 153 -0.13 -2.26 0.48
N LEU A 154 -0.58 -1.02 0.64
CA LEU A 154 0.07 0.18 0.12
C LEU A 154 0.99 0.77 1.19
N LEU A 155 2.29 0.78 0.91
CA LEU A 155 3.27 1.49 1.71
C LEU A 155 3.51 2.90 1.17
N VAL A 156 3.22 3.90 1.99
CA VAL A 156 3.35 5.31 1.61
C VAL A 156 4.65 5.87 2.18
N ALA A 157 5.50 6.40 1.29
CA ALA A 157 6.75 7.06 1.68
C ALA A 157 6.64 8.60 1.62
N HIS A 158 5.87 9.10 0.66
CA HIS A 158 5.61 10.51 0.40
C HIS A 158 4.13 10.69 0.07
N PRO A 159 3.50 11.80 0.49
CA PRO A 159 2.11 12.06 0.15
C PRO A 159 2.00 12.41 -1.33
N GLU A 160 1.12 11.74 -2.08
CA GLU A 160 0.87 12.05 -3.49
C GLU A 160 -0.39 12.89 -3.61
N ALA A 161 -0.26 14.19 -3.34
CA ALA A 161 -1.39 15.13 -3.27
C ALA A 161 -2.18 15.29 -4.60
N ASN A 162 -1.69 14.74 -5.71
CA ASN A 162 -2.30 14.85 -7.03
C ASN A 162 -2.66 13.49 -7.66
N GLY A 163 -2.73 12.44 -6.86
CA GLY A 163 -3.02 11.08 -7.33
C GLY A 163 -1.91 10.44 -8.14
N PHE A 164 -2.15 9.19 -8.53
CA PHE A 164 -1.17 8.36 -9.22
C PHE A 164 -1.19 8.64 -10.72
N LYS A 165 -0.11 9.22 -11.25
CA LYS A 165 0.03 9.48 -12.70
C LYS A 165 0.67 8.33 -13.46
N ASN A 166 1.54 7.59 -12.78
CA ASN A 166 2.29 6.47 -13.34
C ASN A 166 2.29 5.33 -12.33
N VAL A 167 1.96 4.13 -12.80
CA VAL A 167 2.04 2.88 -12.05
C VAL A 167 3.11 2.03 -12.73
N LEU A 168 4.08 1.53 -11.97
CA LEU A 168 5.09 0.60 -12.48
C LEU A 168 4.80 -0.78 -11.89
N ALA A 169 4.52 -1.76 -12.75
CA ALA A 169 4.32 -3.16 -12.36
C ALA A 169 5.54 -3.98 -12.80
N PRO A 170 6.47 -4.30 -11.88
CA PRO A 170 7.52 -5.26 -12.17
C PRO A 170 6.91 -6.67 -12.24
N VAL A 171 7.23 -7.41 -13.28
CA VAL A 171 6.81 -8.81 -13.45
C VAL A 171 8.01 -9.70 -13.68
N ASP A 172 7.87 -10.95 -13.25
CA ASP A 172 8.89 -12.01 -13.39
C ASP A 172 8.34 -13.29 -14.03
N GLY A 173 7.06 -13.28 -14.43
CA GLY A 173 6.35 -14.41 -15.02
C GLY A 173 5.75 -15.40 -14.01
N SER A 174 5.98 -15.21 -12.70
CA SER A 174 5.36 -16.02 -11.66
C SER A 174 3.86 -15.75 -11.52
N GLU A 175 3.11 -16.68 -10.91
CA GLU A 175 1.70 -16.47 -10.57
C GLU A 175 1.51 -15.26 -9.65
N ALA A 176 2.43 -15.04 -8.71
CA ALA A 176 2.37 -13.90 -7.81
C ALA A 176 2.54 -12.55 -8.55
N SER A 177 3.43 -12.48 -9.55
CA SER A 177 3.56 -11.26 -10.36
C SER A 177 2.41 -11.08 -11.35
N ARG A 178 1.75 -12.17 -11.78
CA ARG A 178 0.50 -12.12 -12.55
C ARG A 178 -0.63 -11.50 -11.74
N ASP A 179 -0.85 -11.95 -10.51
CA ASP A 179 -1.85 -11.37 -9.61
C ASP A 179 -1.55 -9.89 -9.32
N ALA A 180 -0.28 -9.55 -9.08
CA ALA A 180 0.15 -8.18 -8.88
C ALA A 180 -0.07 -7.29 -10.12
N LEU A 181 0.19 -7.81 -11.32
CA LEU A 181 -0.07 -7.08 -12.56
C LEU A 181 -1.57 -6.85 -12.77
N GLN A 182 -2.41 -7.85 -12.51
CA GLN A 182 -3.87 -7.69 -12.62
C GLN A 182 -4.36 -6.55 -11.72
N TYR A 183 -3.89 -6.54 -10.47
CA TYR A 183 -4.21 -5.46 -9.53
C TYR A 183 -3.69 -4.09 -10.02
N ALA A 184 -2.49 -4.05 -10.59
CA ALA A 184 -1.93 -2.81 -11.14
C ALA A 184 -2.71 -2.29 -12.35
N VAL A 185 -3.24 -3.17 -13.20
CA VAL A 185 -4.15 -2.83 -14.30
C VAL A 185 -5.43 -2.20 -13.77
N ASP A 186 -6.09 -2.87 -12.83
CA ASP A 186 -7.36 -2.40 -12.27
C ASP A 186 -7.17 -1.06 -11.54
N PHE A 187 -6.07 -0.92 -10.79
CA PHE A 187 -5.72 0.31 -10.10
C PHE A 187 -5.40 1.46 -11.07
N ALA A 188 -4.64 1.20 -12.13
CA ALA A 188 -4.32 2.20 -13.14
C ALA A 188 -5.57 2.68 -13.88
N LYS A 189 -6.48 1.75 -14.25
CA LYS A 189 -7.79 2.08 -14.85
C LYS A 189 -8.64 2.94 -13.91
N ALA A 190 -8.74 2.55 -12.63
CA ALA A 190 -9.54 3.29 -11.66
C ALA A 190 -8.96 4.67 -11.32
N SER A 191 -7.63 4.83 -11.39
CA SER A 191 -6.94 6.08 -11.08
C SER A 191 -6.69 6.97 -12.31
N GLY A 192 -6.94 6.47 -13.53
CA GLY A 192 -6.55 7.14 -14.78
C GLY A 192 -5.03 7.27 -14.95
N ALA A 193 -4.27 6.36 -14.35
CA ALA A 193 -2.81 6.38 -14.37
C ALA A 193 -2.24 5.68 -15.62
N ASN A 194 -1.04 6.08 -16.05
CA ASN A 194 -0.31 5.33 -17.06
C ASN A 194 0.32 4.08 -16.43
N LEU A 195 0.01 2.89 -16.95
CA LEU A 195 0.66 1.65 -16.52
C LEU A 195 1.93 1.40 -17.33
N HIS A 196 3.05 1.22 -16.63
CA HIS A 196 4.33 0.78 -17.16
C HIS A 196 4.59 -0.63 -16.64
N ILE A 197 4.84 -1.58 -17.52
CA ILE A 197 5.13 -2.96 -17.13
C ILE A 197 6.62 -3.19 -17.36
N LEU A 198 7.32 -3.67 -16.34
CA LEU A 198 8.77 -3.89 -16.39
C LEU A 198 9.08 -5.37 -16.15
N TYR A 199 9.65 -6.01 -17.15
CA TYR A 199 10.26 -7.32 -17.01
C TYR A 199 11.78 -7.17 -16.98
N VAL A 200 12.42 -7.75 -15.95
CA VAL A 200 13.88 -7.71 -15.79
C VAL A 200 14.44 -9.10 -16.04
N CYS A 201 15.16 -9.26 -17.14
CA CYS A 201 15.85 -10.50 -17.45
C CYS A 201 17.13 -10.63 -16.62
N GLU A 202 17.28 -11.74 -15.90
CA GLU A 202 18.59 -12.08 -15.34
C GLU A 202 19.56 -12.38 -16.48
N SER A 203 20.70 -11.70 -16.49
CA SER A 203 21.80 -12.08 -17.37
C SER A 203 22.37 -13.41 -16.86
N LEU A 204 22.21 -14.49 -17.64
CA LEU A 204 22.83 -15.77 -17.31
C LEU A 204 24.33 -15.54 -17.06
N PRO A 205 24.90 -15.97 -15.92
CA PRO A 205 26.33 -15.91 -15.72
C PRO A 205 26.98 -16.84 -16.74
N ILE A 206 27.53 -16.28 -17.81
CA ILE A 206 28.34 -17.04 -18.77
C ILE A 206 29.63 -17.43 -18.03
N SER A 207 29.60 -18.58 -17.35
CA SER A 207 30.80 -19.15 -16.75
C SER A 207 31.77 -19.53 -17.87
N PRO A 208 33.02 -19.03 -17.86
CA PRO A 208 34.04 -19.41 -18.84
C PRO A 208 34.29 -20.93 -18.87
N LEU A 209 33.96 -21.64 -17.79
CA LEU A 209 34.13 -23.08 -17.65
C LEU A 209 33.08 -23.91 -18.40
N ILE A 210 31.89 -23.35 -18.68
CA ILE A 210 30.77 -24.08 -19.31
C ILE A 210 30.75 -23.87 -20.84
N SER A 211 31.57 -22.98 -21.39
CA SER A 211 31.59 -22.71 -22.83
C SER A 211 32.97 -22.39 -23.41
N PRO A 212 33.92 -23.35 -23.40
CA PRO A 212 35.17 -23.22 -24.16
C PRO A 212 34.97 -23.27 -25.69
N HIS A 213 33.76 -23.59 -26.17
CA HIS A 213 33.44 -23.80 -27.59
C HIS A 213 32.26 -22.97 -28.12
N LEU A 214 31.81 -21.92 -27.41
CA LEU A 214 30.86 -20.95 -28.00
C LEU A 214 31.58 -20.21 -29.14
N THR A 215 31.36 -20.66 -30.37
CA THR A 215 31.90 -20.06 -31.60
C THR A 215 31.00 -18.97 -32.18
N SER A 216 29.78 -18.81 -31.65
CA SER A 216 28.91 -17.68 -31.97
C SER A 216 29.39 -16.41 -31.25
N PRO A 217 29.43 -15.25 -31.94
CA PRO A 217 29.67 -13.96 -31.29
C PRO A 217 28.70 -13.81 -30.12
N LYS A 218 29.18 -13.39 -28.95
CA LYS A 218 28.37 -13.15 -27.75
C LYS A 218 27.07 -12.39 -28.08
N GLU A 219 27.16 -11.40 -28.97
CA GLU A 219 26.06 -10.59 -29.50
C GLU A 219 24.91 -11.42 -30.13
N LYS A 220 25.22 -12.51 -30.86
CA LYS A 220 24.17 -13.37 -31.44
C LYS A 220 23.45 -14.22 -30.40
N LEU A 221 24.15 -14.65 -29.35
CA LEU A 221 23.56 -15.43 -28.26
C LEU A 221 22.63 -14.55 -27.41
N PHE A 222 23.09 -13.34 -27.07
CA PHE A 222 22.27 -12.36 -26.35
C PHE A 222 21.05 -11.92 -27.15
N GLY A 223 21.20 -11.66 -28.46
CA GLY A 223 20.06 -11.31 -29.31
C GLY A 223 18.99 -12.40 -29.35
N SER A 224 19.38 -13.68 -29.49
CA SER A 224 18.41 -14.79 -29.47
C SER A 224 17.72 -14.97 -28.12
N TYR A 225 18.41 -14.65 -27.03
CA TYR A 225 17.87 -14.76 -25.67
C TYR A 225 16.92 -13.59 -25.36
N GLU A 226 17.29 -12.36 -25.74
CA GLU A 226 16.40 -11.19 -25.64
C GLU A 226 15.12 -11.38 -26.46
N GLU A 227 15.21 -11.94 -27.66
CA GLU A 227 14.05 -12.19 -28.51
C GLU A 227 13.11 -13.24 -27.89
N GLN A 228 13.64 -14.36 -27.40
CA GLN A 228 12.85 -15.38 -26.68
C GLN A 228 12.19 -14.83 -25.41
N MET A 229 12.91 -14.00 -24.65
CA MET A 229 12.38 -13.40 -23.43
C MET A 229 11.32 -12.34 -23.75
N LYS A 230 11.46 -11.62 -24.86
CA LYS A 230 10.44 -10.70 -25.35
C LYS A 230 9.19 -11.45 -25.80
N GLU A 231 9.33 -12.58 -26.52
CA GLU A 231 8.20 -13.42 -26.89
C GLU A 231 7.47 -13.96 -25.66
N ALA A 232 8.19 -14.49 -24.67
CA ALA A 232 7.59 -14.97 -23.43
C ALA A 232 6.91 -13.86 -22.62
N PHE A 233 7.47 -12.64 -22.64
CA PHE A 233 6.83 -11.48 -22.03
C PHE A 233 5.58 -11.06 -22.78
N ASP A 234 5.63 -10.98 -24.11
CA ASP A 234 4.47 -10.65 -24.95
C ASP A 234 3.34 -11.68 -24.74
N GLU A 235 3.66 -12.99 -24.72
CA GLU A 235 2.71 -14.08 -24.42
C GLU A 235 2.11 -13.94 -23.01
N PHE A 236 2.94 -13.64 -22.00
CA PHE A 236 2.45 -13.41 -20.63
C PHE A 236 1.42 -12.27 -20.56
N LEU A 237 1.58 -11.23 -21.38
CA LEU A 237 0.67 -10.08 -21.39
C LEU A 237 -0.65 -10.34 -22.13
N GLU A 238 -0.75 -11.37 -22.97
CA GLU A 238 -1.98 -11.67 -23.74
C GLU A 238 -3.20 -11.98 -22.85
N ASP A 239 -2.95 -12.42 -21.61
CA ASP A 239 -3.99 -12.77 -20.64
C ASP A 239 -4.66 -11.54 -19.98
N PHE A 240 -4.14 -10.33 -20.22
CA PHE A 240 -4.57 -9.12 -19.52
C PHE A 240 -5.35 -8.18 -20.44
N ASP A 241 -6.47 -7.65 -19.92
CA ASP A 241 -7.19 -6.55 -20.57
C ASP A 241 -6.65 -5.21 -20.08
N PHE A 242 -5.88 -4.51 -20.91
CA PHE A 242 -5.34 -3.19 -20.56
C PHE A 242 -6.34 -2.04 -20.77
N GLY A 243 -7.53 -2.30 -21.31
CA GLY A 243 -8.57 -1.31 -21.58
C GLY A 243 -8.53 -0.73 -22.99
#